data_AF-A0A537XF27-F1
#
_entry.id   AF-A0A537XF27-F1
#
_cell.length_a   1.000
_cell.length_b   1.000
_cell.length_c   1.000
_cell.angle_alpha   90.00
_cell.angle_beta   90.00
_cell.angle_gamma   90.00
#
_symmetry.space_group_name_H-M   'P 1'
#
loop_
_entity.id
_entity.type
_entity.pdbx_description
1 polymer ?
#
loop_
_entity_poly.entity_id
_entity_poly.type
_entity_poly.pdbx_seq_one_letter_code
_entity_poly.pdbx_strand_id
1 'polypeptide(L)'
;MRRRLLASAGLALLGALGITAAAHGANPPAPTAPDQPLRDGCQRNYSAVIFLKSPEWMYVYRDSSIHQATGIVRVSHVARDDAPGEHAFHDYNANLVPDGGSRYVLGGDPSAHTSNYAPGGPDEAESLGRLHFEWESGATVPAFAWPTDGDRTTMWGSWIWDCGHWQDAAGSVTGERTEFHPLTGMVIYRRAPYLPHKLRTQTDVFISSQGTLAHAVQACGARLKPISPTEYGPDLRACVQAPQNQRQPVARSYSFFVPAPPRPSRRAKLTFEVRKMIPGTGRQQIKRKKNGLQVTVFPAAGAPPGATVRYGRTFLVGWKGRERRHPVRLKITFKSITIVHKDPDLSADPSSGKWNLYLDVNGFRALFNDWIPTLGAVSDGQRIPINHTVTINVPPGRSIKLLVQGRECDIPSGKVVFGEFAPVVRPCPVNTDEPTIDLANDDPGIVLDVFNSPRAALGNHTAFSVATTNRFPGSGPITFKDGKQGAGDYVLSYNVRRG
;
A
#
# COMPACT_ATOMS: atom_id res chain seq x y z
N MET A 1 18.24 -59.94 59.49
CA MET A 1 19.69 -59.75 59.20
C MET A 1 19.86 -59.05 57.86
N ARG A 2 20.55 -57.91 57.86
CA ARG A 2 21.42 -57.29 56.81
C ARG A 2 21.03 -57.30 55.30
N ARG A 3 20.77 -56.08 54.80
CA ARG A 3 21.30 -55.34 53.62
C ARG A 3 21.56 -56.07 52.27
N ARG A 4 20.97 -55.54 51.18
CA ARG A 4 21.58 -54.87 49.98
C ARG A 4 20.50 -54.75 48.88
N LEU A 5 19.99 -53.55 48.53
CA LEU A 5 20.42 -52.68 47.41
C LEU A 5 20.72 -53.41 46.09
N LEU A 6 19.90 -53.16 45.06
CA LEU A 6 20.32 -52.78 43.71
C LEU A 6 19.13 -52.21 42.92
N ALA A 7 19.41 -51.11 42.22
CA ALA A 7 18.49 -50.29 41.43
C ALA A 7 18.74 -50.52 39.93
N SER A 8 17.68 -50.46 39.13
CA SER A 8 17.70 -50.23 37.67
C SER A 8 16.36 -49.55 37.32
N ALA A 9 16.30 -48.21 37.20
CA ALA A 9 16.59 -47.42 36.00
C ALA A 9 15.67 -47.76 34.81
N GLY A 10 14.46 -47.18 34.80
CA GLY A 10 13.59 -47.07 33.62
C GLY A 10 13.39 -45.60 33.29
N LEU A 11 13.99 -45.14 32.18
CA LEU A 11 13.88 -43.79 31.64
C LEU A 11 12.41 -43.45 31.30
N ALA A 12 11.86 -42.43 31.95
CA ALA A 12 10.69 -41.72 31.45
C ALA A 12 11.16 -40.55 30.57
N LEU A 13 11.06 -40.71 29.25
CA LEU A 13 11.23 -39.61 28.30
C LEU A 13 10.04 -38.64 28.43
N LEU A 14 10.22 -37.59 29.22
CA LEU A 14 9.38 -36.40 29.19
C LEU A 14 9.71 -35.60 27.93
N GLY A 15 8.89 -35.75 26.90
CA GLY A 15 8.87 -34.90 25.72
C GLY A 15 8.41 -33.48 26.08
N ALA A 16 9.33 -32.66 26.57
CA ALA A 16 9.15 -31.22 26.64
C ALA A 16 9.27 -30.65 25.21
N LEU A 17 8.14 -30.54 24.52
CA LEU A 17 8.02 -29.64 23.36
C LEU A 17 8.23 -28.21 23.87
N GLY A 18 9.49 -27.76 23.79
CA GLY A 18 9.89 -26.39 24.06
C GLY A 18 9.13 -25.46 23.11
N ILE A 19 8.11 -24.79 23.64
CA ILE A 19 7.44 -23.68 22.98
C ILE A 19 8.43 -22.50 23.03
N THR A 20 9.26 -22.37 22.00
CA THR A 20 10.01 -21.12 21.78
C THR A 20 9.01 -20.05 21.41
N ALA A 21 8.63 -19.21 22.37
CA ALA A 21 8.19 -17.86 22.06
C ALA A 21 9.32 -17.23 21.23
N ALA A 22 9.06 -16.90 19.97
CA ALA A 22 10.03 -16.22 19.13
C ALA A 22 10.44 -14.92 19.83
N ALA A 23 11.61 -14.95 20.48
CA ALA A 23 12.35 -13.74 20.79
C ALA A 23 12.47 -13.02 19.46
N HIS A 24 11.98 -11.78 19.37
CA HIS A 24 12.25 -10.96 18.20
C HIS A 24 13.77 -10.81 18.18
N GLY A 25 14.44 -11.53 17.26
CA GLY A 25 15.87 -11.40 17.06
C GLY A 25 16.21 -9.92 16.84
N ALA A 26 17.46 -9.55 17.12
CA ALA A 26 17.94 -8.24 16.70
C ALA A 26 17.63 -8.06 15.21
N ASN A 27 17.14 -6.86 14.83
CA ASN A 27 16.89 -6.56 13.42
C ASN A 27 18.18 -6.83 12.61
N PRO A 28 18.08 -7.42 11.42
CA PRO A 28 19.26 -7.59 10.56
C PRO A 28 19.84 -6.21 10.19
N PRO A 29 21.15 -6.14 9.89
CA PRO A 29 21.74 -4.91 9.39
C PRO A 29 21.13 -4.54 8.03
N ALA A 30 20.95 -3.23 7.81
CA ALA A 30 20.59 -2.71 6.49
C ALA A 30 21.63 -3.13 5.45
N PRO A 31 21.22 -3.66 4.28
CA PRO A 31 22.16 -4.00 3.22
C PRO A 31 22.69 -2.72 2.58
N THR A 32 24.01 -2.53 2.56
CA THR A 32 24.64 -1.31 1.99
C THR A 32 25.32 -1.57 0.64
N ALA A 33 25.60 -2.83 0.31
CA ALA A 33 26.32 -3.21 -0.89
C ALA A 33 25.38 -3.22 -2.13
N PRO A 34 25.67 -2.45 -3.19
CA PRO A 34 24.82 -2.40 -4.39
C PRO A 34 24.70 -3.71 -5.15
N ASP A 35 25.50 -4.72 -4.83
CA ASP A 35 25.49 -6.05 -5.45
C ASP A 35 24.85 -7.14 -4.58
N GLN A 36 24.42 -6.80 -3.35
CA GLN A 36 23.67 -7.71 -2.49
C GLN A 36 22.41 -8.28 -3.18
N PRO A 37 21.63 -7.49 -3.95
CA PRO A 37 20.43 -8.01 -4.61
C PRO A 37 20.73 -9.12 -5.61
N LEU A 38 21.86 -9.05 -6.32
CA LEU A 38 22.31 -10.11 -7.24
C LEU A 38 22.63 -11.41 -6.50
N ARG A 39 23.20 -11.33 -5.29
CA ARG A 39 23.44 -12.50 -4.43
C ARG A 39 22.15 -13.10 -3.91
N ASP A 40 21.16 -12.25 -3.66
CA ASP A 40 19.85 -12.67 -3.18
C ASP A 40 18.96 -13.24 -4.30
N GLY A 41 19.29 -12.90 -5.55
CA GLY A 41 18.81 -13.56 -6.77
C GLY A 41 18.07 -12.66 -7.75
N CYS A 42 18.15 -11.34 -7.60
CA CYS A 42 17.74 -10.39 -8.63
C CYS A 42 18.58 -10.56 -9.90
N GLN A 43 17.99 -10.20 -11.03
CA GLN A 43 18.67 -10.12 -12.33
C GLN A 43 18.33 -8.78 -12.97
N ARG A 44 19.35 -8.08 -13.46
CA ARG A 44 19.22 -6.73 -14.03
C ARG A 44 18.84 -6.79 -15.50
N ASN A 45 17.61 -7.23 -15.76
CA ASN A 45 17.08 -7.38 -17.11
C ASN A 45 15.59 -7.02 -17.16
N TYR A 46 15.30 -5.77 -17.54
CA TYR A 46 13.93 -5.22 -17.61
C TYR A 46 12.99 -6.11 -18.41
N SER A 47 13.42 -6.58 -19.58
CA SER A 47 12.59 -7.42 -20.43
C SER A 47 12.28 -8.78 -19.81
N ALA A 48 13.23 -9.37 -19.07
CA ALA A 48 12.99 -10.64 -18.41
C ALA A 48 12.03 -10.50 -17.24
N VAL A 49 12.14 -9.40 -16.50
CA VAL A 49 11.23 -9.07 -15.39
C VAL A 49 9.79 -8.89 -15.89
N ILE A 50 9.57 -8.01 -16.87
CA ILE A 50 8.23 -7.75 -17.46
C ILE A 50 7.49 -9.02 -17.91
N PHE A 51 8.21 -10.01 -18.45
CA PHE A 51 7.63 -11.26 -18.94
C PHE A 51 7.74 -12.44 -17.97
N LEU A 52 8.05 -12.18 -16.70
CA LEU A 52 8.15 -13.18 -15.64
C LEU A 52 9.18 -14.29 -15.96
N LYS A 53 10.24 -13.91 -16.68
CA LYS A 53 11.45 -14.71 -16.94
C LYS A 53 12.56 -14.41 -15.93
N SER A 54 12.42 -13.35 -15.15
CA SER A 54 13.19 -13.03 -13.95
C SER A 54 12.21 -12.59 -12.87
N PRO A 55 12.49 -12.82 -11.57
CA PRO A 55 11.66 -12.25 -10.51
C PRO A 55 11.81 -10.72 -10.47
N GLU A 56 10.68 -10.01 -10.45
CA GLU A 56 10.60 -8.58 -10.10
C GLU A 56 10.97 -8.35 -8.63
N TRP A 57 10.63 -9.30 -7.74
CA TRP A 57 10.89 -9.17 -6.30
C TRP A 57 11.65 -10.35 -5.71
N MET A 58 12.66 -10.05 -4.89
CA MET A 58 13.46 -11.07 -4.19
C MET A 58 13.67 -10.72 -2.72
N TYR A 59 13.54 -11.68 -1.82
CA TYR A 59 13.77 -11.43 -0.39
C TYR A 59 15.17 -10.90 -0.10
N VAL A 60 15.26 -9.85 0.73
CA VAL A 60 16.55 -9.34 1.22
C VAL A 60 17.24 -10.42 2.04
N TYR A 61 18.51 -10.70 1.75
CA TYR A 61 19.28 -11.81 2.31
C TYR A 61 18.64 -13.20 2.11
N ARG A 62 17.71 -13.32 1.15
CA ARG A 62 16.84 -14.50 0.99
C ARG A 62 16.04 -14.86 2.25
N ASP A 63 15.84 -13.90 3.16
CA ASP A 63 15.07 -14.08 4.38
C ASP A 63 13.57 -13.89 4.11
N SER A 64 12.80 -14.97 4.18
CA SER A 64 11.34 -14.92 4.00
C SER A 64 10.57 -14.57 5.27
N SER A 65 11.26 -14.16 6.34
CA SER A 65 10.62 -13.75 7.58
C SER A 65 9.75 -12.49 7.41
N ILE A 66 8.76 -12.33 8.29
CA ILE A 66 7.90 -11.15 8.28
C ILE A 66 8.62 -10.04 9.04
N HIS A 67 8.95 -8.96 8.34
CA HIS A 67 9.58 -7.79 8.93
C HIS A 67 8.54 -6.78 9.37
N GLN A 68 8.93 -5.90 10.31
CA GLN A 68 8.07 -4.84 10.82
C GLN A 68 8.75 -3.49 10.67
N ALA A 69 7.99 -2.50 10.20
CA ALA A 69 8.41 -1.10 10.18
C ALA A 69 7.32 -0.19 10.77
N THR A 70 7.76 0.87 11.43
CA THR A 70 6.90 1.97 11.90
C THR A 70 7.38 3.29 11.33
N GLY A 71 6.46 4.20 11.03
CA GLY A 71 6.82 5.48 10.45
C GLY A 71 5.64 6.37 10.11
N ILE A 72 5.90 7.37 9.26
CA ILE A 72 4.89 8.28 8.73
C ILE A 72 4.75 8.08 7.22
N VAL A 73 3.52 7.90 6.76
CA VAL A 73 3.21 7.74 5.33
C VAL A 73 3.34 9.07 4.59
N ARG A 74 3.88 8.98 3.38
CA ARG A 74 4.10 10.05 2.40
C ARG A 74 3.73 9.54 1.00
N VAL A 75 3.27 10.47 0.17
CA VAL A 75 2.94 10.30 -1.24
C VAL A 75 2.13 9.03 -1.45
N SER A 76 0.89 9.04 -0.96
CA SER A 76 0.03 7.86 -1.07
C SER A 76 -0.80 7.94 -2.35
N HIS A 77 -0.58 6.99 -3.25
CA HIS A 77 -1.26 6.90 -4.52
C HIS A 77 -1.65 5.46 -4.88
N VAL A 78 -2.32 5.31 -6.02
CA VAL A 78 -2.37 4.01 -6.68
C VAL A 78 -1.21 3.96 -7.65
N ALA A 79 -0.64 2.79 -7.91
CA ALA A 79 0.35 2.60 -8.97
C ALA A 79 -0.15 3.23 -10.28
N ARG A 80 0.75 3.56 -11.19
CA ARG A 80 0.35 4.01 -12.54
C ARG A 80 0.49 2.84 -13.48
N ASP A 81 1.69 2.28 -13.41
CA ASP A 81 2.16 1.14 -14.16
C ASP A 81 2.28 -0.03 -13.20
N ASP A 82 1.88 -1.21 -13.65
CA ASP A 82 2.12 -2.48 -13.00
C ASP A 82 2.32 -3.52 -14.11
N ALA A 83 3.34 -4.36 -13.99
CA ALA A 83 3.62 -5.37 -15.01
C ALA A 83 2.44 -6.35 -15.09
N PRO A 84 1.71 -6.45 -16.22
CA PRO A 84 0.47 -7.22 -16.25
C PRO A 84 0.69 -8.70 -15.93
N GLY A 85 1.85 -9.27 -16.28
CA GLY A 85 2.18 -10.66 -15.95
C GLY A 85 2.21 -11.00 -14.46
N GLU A 86 2.34 -10.00 -13.60
CA GLU A 86 2.67 -10.15 -12.17
C GLU A 86 1.66 -9.51 -11.22
N HIS A 87 0.56 -8.95 -11.74
CA HIS A 87 -0.49 -8.34 -10.91
C HIS A 87 -1.90 -8.79 -11.33
N ALA A 88 -2.79 -9.00 -10.36
CA ALA A 88 -4.22 -9.24 -10.63
C ALA A 88 -5.08 -7.98 -10.42
N PHE A 89 -4.58 -7.03 -9.65
CA PHE A 89 -5.07 -5.68 -9.46
C PHE A 89 -3.88 -4.74 -9.41
N HIS A 90 -4.11 -3.50 -9.78
CA HIS A 90 -3.10 -2.49 -9.62
C HIS A 90 -2.78 -2.22 -8.16
N ASP A 91 -1.56 -1.80 -7.89
CA ASP A 91 -1.13 -1.62 -6.51
C ASP A 91 -1.63 -0.32 -5.90
N TYR A 92 -1.83 -0.38 -4.59
CA TYR A 92 -1.82 0.79 -3.74
C TYR A 92 -0.37 1.04 -3.32
N ASN A 93 0.15 2.22 -3.64
CA ASN A 93 1.55 2.59 -3.42
C ASN A 93 1.62 3.73 -2.41
N ALA A 94 2.64 3.66 -1.56
CA ALA A 94 2.97 4.74 -0.67
C ALA A 94 4.40 4.60 -0.15
N ASN A 95 4.90 5.68 0.43
CA ASN A 95 6.23 5.74 0.99
C ASN A 95 6.17 5.89 2.50
N LEU A 96 6.89 5.05 3.23
CA LEU A 96 7.06 5.18 4.68
C LEU A 96 8.35 5.94 4.97
N VAL A 97 8.26 7.03 5.72
CA VAL A 97 9.42 7.62 6.41
C VAL A 97 9.63 6.84 7.70
N PRO A 98 10.62 5.92 7.79
CA PRO A 98 10.71 5.01 8.93
C PRO A 98 11.20 5.76 10.18
N ASP A 99 10.65 5.37 11.34
CA ASP A 99 11.20 5.77 12.63
C ASP A 99 12.63 5.24 12.79
N GLY A 100 13.44 5.84 13.68
CA GLY A 100 14.85 5.48 13.85
C GLY A 100 15.11 3.98 14.01
N GLY A 101 14.32 3.29 14.83
CA GLY A 101 14.44 1.83 15.04
C GLY A 101 13.96 0.95 13.88
N SER A 102 13.27 1.53 12.90
CA SER A 102 12.80 0.85 11.69
C SER A 102 13.66 1.17 10.47
N ARG A 103 14.71 2.00 10.57
CA ARG A 103 15.54 2.37 9.42
C ARG A 103 16.36 1.22 8.83
N TYR A 104 16.50 0.11 9.54
CA TYR A 104 17.20 -1.08 9.06
C TYR A 104 16.60 -1.68 7.79
N VAL A 105 15.33 -1.39 7.51
CA VAL A 105 14.61 -1.83 6.31
C VAL A 105 14.96 -1.03 5.05
N LEU A 106 15.77 0.03 5.15
CA LEU A 106 16.23 0.80 3.99
C LEU A 106 17.58 0.26 3.53
N GLY A 107 17.66 -0.20 2.28
CA GLY A 107 18.90 -0.59 1.63
C GLY A 107 19.66 0.60 1.05
N GLY A 108 20.96 0.39 0.85
CA GLY A 108 21.91 1.34 0.28
C GLY A 108 22.68 2.14 1.32
N ASP A 109 23.52 3.03 0.79
CA ASP A 109 24.38 3.93 1.55
C ASP A 109 23.99 5.38 1.22
N PRO A 110 23.53 6.16 2.21
CA PRO A 110 23.21 7.57 2.03
C PRO A 110 24.37 8.43 1.52
N SER A 111 25.60 8.07 1.87
CA SER A 111 26.81 8.82 1.46
C SER A 111 27.24 8.50 0.03
N ALA A 112 26.98 7.27 -0.42
CA ALA A 112 27.24 6.84 -1.80
C ALA A 112 26.05 7.03 -2.73
N HIS A 113 24.89 7.46 -2.21
CA HIS A 113 23.65 7.63 -2.98
C HIS A 113 23.23 6.35 -3.73
N THR A 114 23.17 5.22 -3.02
CA THR A 114 22.79 3.91 -3.60
C THR A 114 21.42 3.44 -3.12
N SER A 115 20.78 2.56 -3.90
CA SER A 115 19.48 1.94 -3.59
C SER A 115 18.40 2.95 -3.15
N ASN A 116 17.85 2.86 -1.93
CA ASN A 116 16.81 3.78 -1.44
C ASN A 116 17.32 5.22 -1.27
N TYR A 117 18.62 5.46 -1.36
CA TYR A 117 19.24 6.78 -1.28
C TYR A 117 19.74 7.31 -2.62
N ALA A 118 19.56 6.54 -3.70
CA ALA A 118 19.85 6.97 -5.04
C ALA A 118 18.79 7.96 -5.53
N PRO A 119 19.18 9.08 -6.17
CA PRO A 119 18.25 9.95 -6.87
C PRO A 119 17.68 9.17 -8.07
N GLY A 120 16.44 8.70 -7.95
CA GLY A 120 15.76 8.03 -9.05
C GLY A 120 15.34 8.99 -10.16
N GLY A 121 14.68 8.45 -11.18
CA GLY A 121 13.91 9.25 -12.14
C GLY A 121 12.83 10.12 -11.47
N PRO A 122 12.17 11.01 -12.21
CA PRO A 122 11.08 11.83 -11.69
C PRO A 122 10.01 11.02 -10.92
N ASP A 123 9.61 9.87 -11.47
CA ASP A 123 8.66 8.92 -10.87
C ASP A 123 9.12 8.28 -9.57
N GLU A 124 10.42 8.23 -9.36
CA GLU A 124 11.05 7.54 -8.25
C GLU A 124 11.48 8.49 -7.13
N ALA A 125 11.50 9.80 -7.40
CA ALA A 125 11.93 10.82 -6.45
C ALA A 125 11.09 10.81 -5.15
N GLU A 126 9.86 10.29 -5.22
CA GLU A 126 9.02 10.09 -4.05
C GLU A 126 9.53 9.03 -3.06
N SER A 127 10.39 8.12 -3.49
CA SER A 127 10.94 7.02 -2.66
C SER A 127 12.26 7.38 -1.97
N LEU A 128 12.90 8.51 -2.34
CA LEU A 128 14.22 8.87 -1.83
C LEU A 128 14.28 8.94 -0.30
N GLY A 129 15.12 8.09 0.29
CA GLY A 129 15.33 7.93 1.73
C GLY A 129 14.10 7.40 2.47
N ARG A 130 13.19 6.72 1.77
CA ARG A 130 11.92 6.20 2.28
C ARG A 130 11.79 4.73 1.87
N LEU A 131 10.99 4.00 2.63
CA LEU A 131 10.64 2.62 2.31
C LEU A 131 9.40 2.67 1.43
N HIS A 132 9.53 2.31 0.16
CA HIS A 132 8.36 2.08 -0.69
C HIS A 132 7.59 0.88 -0.16
N PHE A 133 6.26 0.89 -0.31
CA PHE A 133 5.47 -0.27 -0.01
C PHE A 133 4.24 -0.34 -0.89
N GLU A 134 3.93 -1.55 -1.29
CA GLU A 134 2.91 -1.86 -2.27
C GLU A 134 1.98 -2.93 -1.73
N TRP A 135 0.72 -2.83 -2.14
CA TRP A 135 -0.24 -3.90 -1.93
C TRP A 135 -1.37 -3.83 -2.94
N GLU A 136 -1.56 -4.92 -3.69
CA GLU A 136 -2.64 -5.04 -4.68
C GLU A 136 -4.00 -4.52 -4.15
N SER A 137 -4.55 -3.56 -4.89
CA SER A 137 -5.84 -2.95 -4.62
C SER A 137 -7.01 -3.93 -4.78
N GLY A 138 -8.24 -3.43 -4.57
CA GLY A 138 -9.46 -4.18 -4.86
C GLY A 138 -9.63 -5.45 -4.00
N ALA A 139 -9.25 -6.61 -4.53
CA ALA A 139 -9.48 -7.90 -3.87
C ALA A 139 -8.66 -8.10 -2.58
N THR A 140 -7.47 -7.50 -2.51
CA THR A 140 -6.54 -7.76 -1.41
C THR A 140 -6.67 -6.72 -0.30
N VAL A 141 -6.26 -5.47 -0.53
CA VAL A 141 -6.40 -4.40 0.47
C VAL A 141 -7.68 -3.58 0.31
N PRO A 142 -8.61 -3.62 1.29
CA PRO A 142 -9.84 -2.84 1.23
C PRO A 142 -9.58 -1.34 1.45
N ALA A 143 -10.35 -0.49 0.79
CA ALA A 143 -10.15 0.97 0.76
C ALA A 143 -10.04 1.65 2.15
N PHE A 144 -10.76 1.16 3.18
CA PHE A 144 -10.67 1.72 4.55
C PHE A 144 -9.27 1.55 5.17
N ALA A 145 -8.50 0.59 4.66
CA ALA A 145 -7.16 0.27 5.11
C ALA A 145 -6.09 0.93 4.23
N TRP A 146 -6.42 1.88 3.37
CA TRP A 146 -5.39 2.61 2.62
C TRP A 146 -4.93 3.80 3.45
N PRO A 147 -3.67 3.88 3.90
CA PRO A 147 -3.18 5.05 4.60
C PRO A 147 -3.24 6.30 3.71
N THR A 148 -3.27 7.46 4.36
CA THR A 148 -3.20 8.77 3.70
C THR A 148 -1.95 9.50 4.18
N ASP A 149 -1.45 10.44 3.40
CA ASP A 149 -0.32 11.29 3.78
C ASP A 149 -0.41 11.84 5.21
N GLY A 150 0.65 11.60 5.97
CA GLY A 150 0.77 12.05 7.34
C GLY A 150 0.19 11.09 8.37
N ASP A 151 -0.49 10.02 7.94
CA ASP A 151 -0.85 8.93 8.84
C ASP A 151 0.41 8.28 9.40
N ARG A 152 0.34 7.91 10.68
CA ARG A 152 1.39 7.09 11.29
C ARG A 152 1.00 5.64 11.13
N THR A 153 1.94 4.80 10.69
CA THR A 153 1.65 3.39 10.44
C THR A 153 2.63 2.48 11.17
N THR A 154 2.14 1.28 11.48
CA THR A 154 2.94 0.09 11.72
C THR A 154 2.55 -0.90 10.65
N MET A 155 3.53 -1.44 9.93
CA MET A 155 3.30 -2.38 8.84
C MET A 155 4.17 -3.61 9.03
N TRP A 156 3.66 -4.73 8.52
CA TRP A 156 4.33 -6.01 8.48
C TRP A 156 4.22 -6.55 7.07
N GLY A 157 5.31 -7.09 6.55
CA GLY A 157 5.37 -7.57 5.18
C GLY A 157 6.64 -8.32 4.89
N SER A 158 6.76 -8.74 3.65
CA SER A 158 8.00 -9.26 3.08
C SER A 158 8.97 -8.09 2.90
N TRP A 159 10.22 -8.26 3.32
CA TRP A 159 11.27 -7.28 3.03
C TRP A 159 12.04 -7.78 1.82
N ILE A 160 11.90 -7.05 0.72
CA ILE A 160 12.36 -7.51 -0.59
C ILE A 160 13.20 -6.44 -1.27
N TRP A 161 13.99 -6.88 -2.24
CA TRP A 161 14.59 -6.09 -3.30
C TRP A 161 13.62 -5.99 -4.46
N ASP A 162 13.36 -4.77 -4.87
CA ASP A 162 12.71 -4.45 -6.13
C ASP A 162 13.76 -4.55 -7.25
N CYS A 163 13.76 -5.71 -7.92
CA CYS A 163 14.70 -6.07 -8.96
C CYS A 163 14.45 -5.33 -10.27
N GLY A 164 13.34 -4.57 -10.41
CA GLY A 164 13.07 -3.68 -11.53
C GLY A 164 13.81 -2.33 -11.43
N HIS A 165 14.25 -1.93 -10.24
CA HIS A 165 14.73 -0.57 -9.98
C HIS A 165 16.16 -0.53 -9.45
N TRP A 166 17.15 -0.82 -10.32
CA TRP A 166 18.58 -0.83 -9.96
C TRP A 166 19.41 0.33 -10.52
N GLN A 167 18.80 1.24 -11.30
CA GLN A 167 19.47 2.36 -11.96
C GLN A 167 18.98 3.71 -11.45
N ASP A 168 19.78 4.75 -11.59
CA ASP A 168 19.34 6.13 -11.47
C ASP A 168 18.78 6.67 -12.80
N ALA A 169 18.34 7.94 -12.78
CA ALA A 169 17.83 8.64 -13.96
C ALA A 169 18.84 8.76 -15.12
N ALA A 170 20.14 8.60 -14.85
CA ALA A 170 21.21 8.62 -15.85
C ALA A 170 21.56 7.22 -16.36
N GLY A 171 20.88 6.17 -15.88
CA GLY A 171 21.15 4.77 -16.21
C GLY A 171 22.34 4.17 -15.44
N SER A 172 22.89 4.88 -14.46
CA SER A 172 23.98 4.35 -13.63
C SER A 172 23.43 3.33 -12.66
N VAL A 173 24.13 2.21 -12.50
CA VAL A 173 23.73 1.18 -11.53
C VAL A 173 23.96 1.69 -10.11
N THR A 174 22.87 1.83 -9.35
CA THR A 174 22.89 2.26 -7.94
C THR A 174 22.52 1.13 -6.98
N GLY A 175 22.11 -0.02 -7.51
CA GLY A 175 21.59 -1.14 -6.74
C GLY A 175 20.08 -1.04 -6.56
N GLU A 176 19.45 -2.20 -6.41
CA GLU A 176 18.02 -2.38 -6.26
C GLU A 176 17.55 -1.70 -4.96
N ARG A 177 16.30 -1.22 -4.95
CA ARG A 177 15.71 -0.63 -3.75
C ARG A 177 15.10 -1.71 -2.87
N THR A 178 15.17 -1.51 -1.56
CA THR A 178 14.37 -2.34 -0.65
C THR A 178 12.98 -1.75 -0.47
N GLU A 179 11.98 -2.62 -0.35
CA GLU A 179 10.60 -2.25 -0.08
C GLU A 179 9.86 -3.29 0.75
N PHE A 180 8.63 -2.96 1.13
CA PHE A 180 7.67 -3.92 1.65
C PHE A 180 6.59 -4.24 0.62
N HIS A 181 6.71 -5.40 -0.03
CA HIS A 181 5.73 -5.90 -0.98
C HIS A 181 5.73 -7.44 -0.98
N PRO A 182 4.59 -8.12 -0.80
CA PRO A 182 3.35 -7.63 -0.21
C PRO A 182 3.40 -7.53 1.30
N LEU A 183 2.46 -6.74 1.81
CA LEU A 183 2.17 -6.62 3.23
C LEU A 183 1.35 -7.81 3.72
N THR A 184 1.62 -8.25 4.95
CA THR A 184 0.79 -9.20 5.70
C THR A 184 -0.14 -8.48 6.67
N GLY A 185 0.17 -7.23 7.03
CA GLY A 185 -0.72 -6.42 7.83
C GLY A 185 -0.26 -4.97 8.01
N MET A 186 -1.21 -4.13 8.41
CA MET A 186 -0.98 -2.72 8.69
C MET A 186 -1.92 -2.21 9.77
N VAL A 187 -1.41 -1.26 10.55
CA VAL A 187 -2.13 -0.49 11.56
C VAL A 187 -1.91 0.99 11.25
N ILE A 188 -3.00 1.72 11.01
CA ILE A 188 -2.97 3.09 10.51
C ILE A 188 -3.59 4.01 11.55
N TYR A 189 -2.77 4.89 12.12
CA TYR A 189 -3.20 5.98 12.98
C TYR A 189 -3.51 7.20 12.14
N ARG A 190 -4.80 7.44 11.92
CA ARG A 190 -5.27 8.52 11.05
C ARG A 190 -4.91 9.87 11.64
N ARG A 191 -4.13 10.67 10.90
CA ARG A 191 -3.78 12.05 11.27
C ARG A 191 -4.99 12.96 11.17
N ALA A 192 -5.78 12.80 10.11
CA ALA A 192 -7.01 13.52 9.85
C ALA A 192 -8.15 12.51 9.65
N PRO A 193 -8.72 11.96 10.74
CA PRO A 193 -9.76 10.94 10.63
C PRO A 193 -11.08 11.53 10.12
N TYR A 194 -11.89 10.70 9.45
CA TYR A 194 -13.18 11.10 8.87
C TYR A 194 -14.41 10.49 9.57
N LEU A 195 -14.25 9.37 10.29
CA LEU A 195 -15.35 8.64 10.92
C LEU A 195 -15.83 9.19 12.28
N PRO A 196 -14.96 9.66 13.20
CA PRO A 196 -15.38 10.06 14.54
C PRO A 196 -16.38 11.23 14.55
N HIS A 197 -17.58 11.01 15.12
CA HIS A 197 -18.57 12.07 15.38
C HIS A 197 -18.34 12.79 16.73
N LYS A 198 -17.38 12.31 17.53
CA LYS A 198 -16.93 12.87 18.83
C LYS A 198 -15.43 13.01 18.81
N LEU A 199 -14.84 13.66 19.82
CA LEU A 199 -13.39 13.75 19.94
C LEU A 199 -12.78 12.37 20.24
N ARG A 200 -12.47 11.63 19.18
CA ARG A 200 -11.82 10.33 19.20
C ARG A 200 -10.71 10.28 18.17
N THR A 201 -9.70 9.46 18.43
CA THR A 201 -8.77 8.98 17.40
C THR A 201 -9.45 7.89 16.57
N GLN A 202 -8.92 7.66 15.38
CA GLN A 202 -9.29 6.54 14.51
C GLN A 202 -8.02 5.75 14.20
N THR A 203 -8.09 4.44 14.42
CA THR A 203 -7.03 3.52 14.00
C THR A 203 -7.63 2.39 13.18
N ASP A 204 -7.20 2.28 11.94
CA ASP A 204 -7.62 1.22 11.03
C ASP A 204 -6.59 0.10 11.06
N VAL A 205 -7.05 -1.14 11.03
CA VAL A 205 -6.20 -2.33 11.09
C VAL A 205 -6.67 -3.29 10.03
N PHE A 206 -5.74 -3.79 9.23
CA PHE A 206 -6.00 -4.84 8.26
C PHE A 206 -4.85 -5.83 8.24
N ILE A 207 -5.18 -7.12 8.27
CA ILE A 207 -4.24 -8.25 8.22
C ILE A 207 -4.80 -9.24 7.19
N SER A 208 -3.95 -9.74 6.30
CA SER A 208 -4.35 -10.68 5.27
C SER A 208 -3.22 -11.66 4.93
N SER A 209 -3.58 -12.91 4.65
CA SER A 209 -2.68 -13.90 4.06
C SER A 209 -2.71 -13.91 2.53
N GLN A 210 -3.46 -12.98 1.91
CA GLN A 210 -3.44 -12.83 0.46
C GLN A 210 -2.25 -11.97 0.07
N GLY A 211 -1.26 -12.60 -0.57
CA GLY A 211 -0.05 -11.95 -1.07
C GLY A 211 0.00 -11.85 -2.59
N THR A 212 -1.01 -12.39 -3.28
CA THR A 212 -1.18 -12.30 -4.74
C THR A 212 0.04 -12.80 -5.51
N LEU A 213 0.20 -12.38 -6.76
CA LEU A 213 1.32 -12.79 -7.60
C LEU A 213 2.65 -12.25 -7.06
N ALA A 214 2.67 -11.05 -6.46
CA ALA A 214 3.86 -10.50 -5.81
C ALA A 214 4.49 -11.46 -4.79
N HIS A 215 3.70 -12.05 -3.88
CA HIS A 215 4.24 -13.08 -2.97
C HIS A 215 4.72 -14.33 -3.70
N ALA A 216 4.02 -14.73 -4.76
CA ALA A 216 4.39 -15.92 -5.51
C ALA A 216 5.74 -15.73 -6.20
N VAL A 217 6.01 -14.55 -6.79
CA VAL A 217 7.28 -14.19 -7.44
C VAL A 217 8.46 -14.36 -6.48
N GLN A 218 8.45 -13.67 -5.34
CA GLN A 218 9.53 -13.77 -4.34
C GLN A 218 9.69 -15.18 -3.77
N ALA A 219 8.59 -15.92 -3.54
CA ALA A 219 8.63 -17.26 -2.95
C ALA A 219 9.18 -18.29 -3.95
N CYS A 220 8.79 -18.17 -5.22
CA CYS A 220 9.27 -19.00 -6.31
C CYS A 220 10.74 -18.69 -6.63
N GLY A 221 11.10 -17.41 -6.77
CA GLY A 221 12.48 -16.97 -7.00
C GLY A 221 13.43 -17.44 -5.89
N ALA A 222 12.99 -17.41 -4.63
CA ALA A 222 13.79 -17.90 -3.51
C ALA A 222 14.01 -19.43 -3.52
N ARG A 223 13.10 -20.21 -4.10
CA ARG A 223 13.19 -21.67 -4.17
C ARG A 223 13.92 -22.16 -5.41
N LEU A 224 13.73 -21.49 -6.53
CA LEU A 224 14.29 -21.87 -7.82
C LEU A 224 15.70 -21.30 -7.97
N LYS A 225 16.40 -21.72 -9.02
CA LYS A 225 17.73 -21.21 -9.36
C LYS A 225 17.67 -20.57 -10.74
N PRO A 226 18.38 -19.45 -10.94
CA PRO A 226 18.52 -18.88 -12.26
C PRO A 226 19.25 -19.86 -13.19
N ILE A 227 18.87 -19.88 -14.46
CA ILE A 227 19.52 -20.70 -15.50
C ILE A 227 20.66 -19.96 -16.20
N SER A 228 20.67 -18.63 -16.09
CA SER A 228 21.72 -17.74 -16.57
C SER A 228 21.81 -16.51 -15.65
N PRO A 229 22.80 -15.61 -15.82
CA PRO A 229 22.83 -14.35 -15.07
C PRO A 229 21.62 -13.43 -15.28
N THR A 230 20.84 -13.64 -16.35
CA THR A 230 19.78 -12.72 -16.78
C THR A 230 18.39 -13.36 -16.85
N GLU A 231 18.28 -14.69 -16.63
CA GLU A 231 17.01 -15.42 -16.73
C GLU A 231 16.88 -16.58 -15.72
N TYR A 232 15.63 -16.86 -15.35
CA TYR A 232 15.16 -18.10 -14.72
C TYR A 232 14.53 -19.02 -15.77
N GLY A 233 14.41 -20.30 -15.41
CA GLY A 233 13.76 -21.28 -16.28
C GLY A 233 12.25 -21.07 -16.39
N PRO A 234 11.59 -21.80 -17.32
CA PRO A 234 10.13 -21.78 -17.47
C PRO A 234 9.38 -22.26 -16.21
N ASP A 235 10.08 -22.91 -15.28
CA ASP A 235 9.57 -23.32 -13.98
C ASP A 235 9.24 -22.14 -13.04
N LEU A 236 9.87 -20.97 -13.22
CA LEU A 236 9.52 -19.76 -12.47
C LEU A 236 8.07 -19.35 -12.75
N ARG A 237 7.72 -19.13 -14.02
CA ARG A 237 6.37 -18.75 -14.42
C ARG A 237 5.34 -19.79 -13.99
N ALA A 238 5.62 -21.07 -14.20
CA ALA A 238 4.72 -22.14 -13.78
C ALA A 238 4.50 -22.15 -12.26
N CYS A 239 5.54 -21.85 -11.48
CA CYS A 239 5.45 -21.70 -10.04
C CYS A 239 4.61 -20.47 -9.65
N VAL A 240 4.89 -19.30 -10.20
CA VAL A 240 4.23 -18.03 -9.83
C VAL A 240 2.74 -18.07 -10.15
N GLN A 241 2.36 -18.65 -11.29
CA GLN A 241 0.96 -18.77 -11.71
C GLN A 241 0.18 -19.83 -10.92
N ALA A 242 0.83 -20.62 -10.06
CA ALA A 242 0.15 -21.62 -9.25
C ALA A 242 -0.56 -20.95 -8.05
N PRO A 243 -1.91 -21.01 -7.92
CA PRO A 243 -2.67 -20.24 -6.92
C PRO A 243 -2.25 -20.48 -5.47
N GLN A 244 -1.72 -21.66 -5.14
CA GLN A 244 -1.22 -21.98 -3.80
C GLN A 244 -0.03 -21.11 -3.38
N ASN A 245 0.75 -20.58 -4.32
CA ASN A 245 1.92 -19.75 -4.04
C ASN A 245 1.55 -18.27 -3.86
N GLN A 246 0.31 -17.86 -4.15
CA GLN A 246 -0.16 -16.49 -3.92
C GLN A 246 -0.55 -16.20 -2.46
N ARG A 247 -0.45 -17.22 -1.60
CA ARG A 247 -0.79 -17.13 -0.18
C ARG A 247 0.47 -16.96 0.63
N GLN A 248 0.53 -15.90 1.41
CA GLN A 248 1.66 -15.60 2.29
C GLN A 248 1.38 -15.99 3.74
N PRO A 249 2.42 -16.35 4.51
CA PRO A 249 2.28 -16.55 5.94
C PRO A 249 1.85 -15.25 6.64
N VAL A 250 1.08 -15.38 7.71
CA VAL A 250 0.78 -14.27 8.63
C VAL A 250 1.41 -14.55 9.99
N ALA A 251 1.81 -13.50 10.71
CA ALA A 251 2.38 -13.66 12.04
C ALA A 251 1.35 -14.28 12.99
N ARG A 252 1.82 -15.03 13.99
CA ARG A 252 0.96 -15.66 15.01
C ARG A 252 0.10 -14.65 15.76
N SER A 253 0.63 -13.44 15.95
CA SER A 253 -0.10 -12.33 16.55
C SER A 253 0.49 -10.98 16.15
N TYR A 254 -0.37 -9.96 16.11
CA TYR A 254 -0.01 -8.57 15.82
C TYR A 254 -0.37 -7.71 17.03
N SER A 255 0.62 -7.06 17.65
CA SER A 255 0.42 -6.23 18.85
C SER A 255 0.72 -4.75 18.57
N PHE A 256 -0.19 -3.86 18.96
CA PHE A 256 -0.07 -2.42 18.73
C PHE A 256 -0.84 -1.60 19.77
N PHE A 257 -0.57 -0.30 19.81
CA PHE A 257 -1.16 0.62 20.77
C PHE A 257 -2.07 1.67 20.12
N VAL A 258 -3.36 1.66 20.43
CA VAL A 258 -4.33 2.65 19.97
C VAL A 258 -4.37 3.86 20.89
N PRO A 259 -3.83 5.04 20.51
CA PRO A 259 -3.79 6.20 21.37
C PRO A 259 -5.19 6.79 21.54
N ALA A 260 -5.51 7.26 22.74
CA ALA A 260 -6.62 8.18 22.96
C ALA A 260 -6.16 9.62 22.67
N PRO A 261 -7.08 10.56 22.34
CA PRO A 261 -6.74 11.98 22.34
C PRO A 261 -6.35 12.45 23.76
N PRO A 262 -5.81 13.67 23.92
CA PRO A 262 -5.50 14.22 25.24
C PRO A 262 -6.69 14.13 26.21
N ARG A 263 -6.42 13.73 27.46
CA ARG A 263 -7.45 13.50 28.46
C ARG A 263 -8.08 14.84 28.89
N PRO A 264 -9.40 15.04 28.73
CA PRO A 264 -10.01 16.36 28.96
C PRO A 264 -10.14 16.74 30.43
N SER A 265 -10.13 15.76 31.35
CA SER A 265 -10.10 16.01 32.81
C SER A 265 -9.66 14.77 33.58
N ARG A 266 -9.26 14.94 34.85
CA ARG A 266 -8.89 13.83 35.75
C ARG A 266 -10.03 12.82 35.98
N ARG A 267 -11.30 13.24 35.82
CA ARG A 267 -12.49 12.38 35.99
C ARG A 267 -12.94 11.71 34.68
N ALA A 268 -12.38 12.12 33.53
CA ALA A 268 -12.75 11.56 32.24
C ALA A 268 -12.40 10.06 32.18
N LYS A 269 -13.33 9.23 31.71
CA LYS A 269 -13.16 7.77 31.61
C LYS A 269 -12.88 7.37 30.17
N LEU A 270 -11.87 6.53 29.95
CA LEU A 270 -11.54 6.06 28.60
C LEU A 270 -12.73 5.27 28.02
N THR A 271 -13.06 5.51 26.76
CA THR A 271 -14.09 4.78 26.01
C THR A 271 -13.57 4.43 24.64
N PHE A 272 -14.11 3.38 24.06
CA PHE A 272 -13.78 2.99 22.70
C PHE A 272 -14.95 2.29 22.02
N GLU A 273 -14.88 2.24 20.71
CA GLU A 273 -15.78 1.51 19.81
C GLU A 273 -14.89 0.77 18.81
N VAL A 274 -15.23 -0.49 18.52
CA VAL A 274 -14.53 -1.29 17.50
C VAL A 274 -15.55 -1.59 16.41
N ARG A 275 -15.27 -1.15 15.18
CA ARG A 275 -16.11 -1.42 14.01
C ARG A 275 -15.53 -2.58 13.23
N LYS A 276 -16.40 -3.51 12.85
CA LYS A 276 -16.09 -4.56 11.88
C LYS A 276 -16.16 -3.96 10.49
N MET A 277 -15.02 -3.87 9.80
CA MET A 277 -14.94 -3.27 8.46
C MET A 277 -15.05 -4.33 7.37
N ILE A 278 -14.55 -5.54 7.64
CA ILE A 278 -14.70 -6.70 6.75
C ILE A 278 -15.05 -7.98 7.54
N PRO A 279 -15.67 -8.98 6.89
CA PRO A 279 -15.70 -10.33 7.43
C PRO A 279 -14.28 -10.88 7.60
N GLY A 280 -14.08 -11.76 8.58
CA GLY A 280 -12.77 -12.28 8.91
C GLY A 280 -12.78 -13.13 10.18
N THR A 281 -11.82 -14.05 10.27
CA THR A 281 -11.79 -15.15 11.26
C THR A 281 -10.83 -14.90 12.44
N GLY A 282 -10.07 -13.79 12.43
CA GLY A 282 -9.16 -13.44 13.53
C GLY A 282 -9.88 -13.00 14.82
N ARG A 283 -9.26 -13.30 15.97
CA ARG A 283 -9.70 -12.84 17.30
C ARG A 283 -8.82 -11.70 17.81
N GLN A 284 -9.34 -10.86 18.70
CA GLN A 284 -8.59 -9.75 19.29
C GLN A 284 -8.70 -9.73 20.80
N GLN A 285 -7.62 -9.33 21.47
CA GLN A 285 -7.59 -8.99 22.88
C GLN A 285 -7.33 -7.48 23.02
N ILE A 286 -8.07 -6.84 23.93
CA ILE A 286 -7.97 -5.40 24.18
C ILE A 286 -7.72 -5.19 25.67
N LYS A 287 -6.60 -4.55 26.00
CA LYS A 287 -6.28 -4.12 27.36
C LYS A 287 -6.30 -2.59 27.42
N ARG A 288 -7.19 -2.03 28.24
CA ARG A 288 -7.24 -0.58 28.49
C ARG A 288 -5.96 -0.13 29.18
N LYS A 289 -5.39 0.99 28.74
CA LYS A 289 -4.23 1.67 29.33
C LYS A 289 -4.61 3.10 29.71
N LYS A 290 -3.73 3.80 30.42
CA LYS A 290 -3.98 5.17 30.91
C LYS A 290 -4.28 6.17 29.78
N ASN A 291 -3.75 5.93 28.58
CA ASN A 291 -3.77 6.86 27.44
C ASN A 291 -4.28 6.20 26.14
N GLY A 292 -4.94 5.05 26.21
CA GLY A 292 -5.35 4.31 25.01
C GLY A 292 -5.62 2.83 25.24
N LEU A 293 -5.47 2.03 24.18
CA LEU A 293 -5.67 0.59 24.20
C LEU A 293 -4.39 -0.12 23.77
N GLN A 294 -3.97 -1.14 24.51
CA GLN A 294 -3.11 -2.17 23.95
C GLN A 294 -4.00 -3.20 23.26
N VAL A 295 -3.75 -3.46 21.98
CA VAL A 295 -4.49 -4.45 21.19
C VAL A 295 -3.52 -5.53 20.74
N THR A 296 -3.97 -6.78 20.81
CA THR A 296 -3.29 -7.93 20.20
C THR A 296 -4.29 -8.69 19.36
N VAL A 297 -4.00 -8.83 18.07
CA VAL A 297 -4.80 -9.61 17.13
C VAL A 297 -4.14 -10.96 16.94
N PHE A 298 -4.93 -12.02 17.00
CA PHE A 298 -4.51 -13.38 16.68
C PHE A 298 -5.29 -13.79 15.42
N PRO A 299 -4.64 -13.83 14.25
CA PRO A 299 -5.24 -14.38 13.05
C PRO A 299 -5.70 -15.82 13.30
N ALA A 300 -6.70 -16.30 12.56
CA ALA A 300 -7.21 -17.66 12.75
C ALA A 300 -6.10 -18.68 12.44
N ALA A 301 -5.69 -19.43 13.46
CA ALA A 301 -4.86 -20.62 13.26
C ALA A 301 -5.72 -21.72 12.63
N GLY A 302 -5.18 -22.43 11.63
CA GLY A 302 -5.86 -23.57 11.01
C GLY A 302 -7.01 -23.19 10.06
N ALA A 303 -6.92 -22.03 9.38
CA ALA A 303 -7.75 -21.82 8.20
C ALA A 303 -7.57 -23.00 7.24
N PRO A 304 -8.64 -23.51 6.59
CA PRO A 304 -8.50 -24.62 5.65
C PRO A 304 -7.40 -24.34 4.62
N PRO A 305 -6.67 -25.37 4.16
CA PRO A 305 -5.74 -25.20 3.05
C PRO A 305 -6.39 -24.41 1.91
N GLY A 306 -5.75 -23.31 1.47
CA GLY A 306 -6.27 -22.42 0.43
C GLY A 306 -7.16 -21.25 0.89
N ALA A 307 -7.67 -21.27 2.13
CA ALA A 307 -8.51 -20.18 2.64
C ALA A 307 -7.68 -18.92 3.01
N THR A 308 -8.15 -17.74 2.61
CA THR A 308 -7.53 -16.48 3.00
C THR A 308 -7.84 -16.15 4.45
N VAL A 309 -6.81 -15.96 5.27
CA VAL A 309 -6.95 -15.35 6.59
C VAL A 309 -7.12 -13.85 6.41
N ARG A 310 -8.21 -13.28 6.91
CA ARG A 310 -8.44 -11.83 6.92
C ARG A 310 -8.90 -11.35 8.28
N TYR A 311 -8.45 -10.17 8.68
CA TYR A 311 -8.96 -9.43 9.83
C TYR A 311 -8.94 -7.94 9.49
N GLY A 312 -10.06 -7.24 9.66
CA GLY A 312 -10.11 -5.80 9.42
C GLY A 312 -11.06 -5.07 10.36
N ARG A 313 -10.54 -4.11 11.12
CA ARG A 313 -11.26 -3.36 12.15
C ARG A 313 -10.85 -1.90 12.18
N THR A 314 -11.79 -1.04 12.58
CA THR A 314 -11.51 0.34 12.96
C THR A 314 -11.74 0.53 14.46
N PHE A 315 -10.75 1.07 15.16
CA PHE A 315 -10.82 1.42 16.56
C PHE A 315 -11.03 2.93 16.71
N LEU A 316 -12.13 3.32 17.35
CA LEU A 316 -12.41 4.72 17.68
C LEU A 316 -12.24 4.92 19.18
N VAL A 317 -11.19 5.63 19.61
CA VAL A 317 -10.81 5.74 21.03
C VAL A 317 -10.93 7.18 21.53
N GLY A 318 -11.58 7.38 22.67
CA GLY A 318 -11.82 8.70 23.24
C GLY A 318 -12.13 8.70 24.73
N TRP A 319 -12.71 9.79 25.21
CA TRP A 319 -13.00 10.00 26.63
C TRP A 319 -14.48 10.32 26.85
N LYS A 320 -15.11 9.69 27.85
CA LYS A 320 -16.43 10.10 28.34
C LYS A 320 -16.24 11.25 29.34
N GLY A 321 -16.88 12.38 29.07
CA GLY A 321 -16.85 13.61 29.89
C GLY A 321 -17.41 14.81 29.13
N ARG A 322 -17.36 16.00 29.74
CA ARG A 322 -17.76 17.26 29.10
C ARG A 322 -16.76 17.63 28.00
N GLU A 323 -17.07 17.29 26.76
CA GLU A 323 -16.32 17.73 25.58
C GLU A 323 -16.68 19.19 25.28
N ARG A 324 -15.68 20.03 24.99
CA ARG A 324 -15.88 21.44 24.63
C ARG A 324 -15.90 21.69 23.12
N ARG A 325 -15.44 20.71 22.33
CA ARG A 325 -15.30 20.84 20.87
C ARG A 325 -15.70 19.52 20.23
N HIS A 326 -16.49 19.62 19.17
CA HIS A 326 -16.94 18.47 18.38
C HIS A 326 -16.32 18.52 16.97
N PRO A 327 -16.12 17.37 16.32
CA PRO A 327 -15.83 17.32 14.90
C PRO A 327 -16.86 18.12 14.10
N VAL A 328 -16.40 18.84 13.07
CA VAL A 328 -17.26 19.56 12.14
C VAL A 328 -17.69 18.57 11.07
N ARG A 329 -19.00 18.33 10.96
CA ARG A 329 -19.56 17.53 9.88
C ARG A 329 -19.56 18.33 8.59
N LEU A 330 -18.96 17.77 7.55
CA LEU A 330 -18.96 18.33 6.21
C LEU A 330 -19.64 17.36 5.23
N LYS A 331 -20.38 17.92 4.29
CA LYS A 331 -20.90 17.24 3.09
C LYS A 331 -20.12 17.75 1.90
N ILE A 332 -19.46 16.85 1.17
CA ILE A 332 -18.71 17.17 -0.03
C ILE A 332 -19.48 16.54 -1.19
N THR A 333 -20.07 17.37 -2.03
CA THR A 333 -20.81 16.94 -3.20
C THR A 333 -19.95 17.13 -4.44
N PHE A 334 -19.50 16.02 -5.03
CA PHE A 334 -18.85 15.99 -6.33
C PHE A 334 -19.91 16.22 -7.41
N LYS A 335 -19.74 17.26 -8.22
CA LYS A 335 -20.75 17.73 -9.19
C LYS A 335 -20.51 17.12 -10.55
N SER A 336 -19.34 17.36 -11.12
CA SER A 336 -18.96 16.87 -12.44
C SER A 336 -17.45 16.75 -12.55
N ILE A 337 -17.02 15.90 -13.47
CA ILE A 337 -15.67 15.90 -14.03
C ILE A 337 -15.79 16.26 -15.52
N THR A 338 -14.95 17.17 -15.99
CA THR A 338 -14.79 17.45 -17.42
C THR A 338 -13.48 16.85 -17.87
N ILE A 339 -13.53 15.96 -18.85
CA ILE A 339 -12.36 15.41 -19.52
C ILE A 339 -11.93 16.44 -20.56
N VAL A 340 -10.69 16.90 -20.48
CA VAL A 340 -10.11 17.89 -21.39
C VAL A 340 -9.37 17.15 -22.50
N HIS A 341 -8.48 16.25 -22.11
CA HIS A 341 -7.79 15.30 -22.98
C HIS A 341 -8.15 13.91 -22.46
N LYS A 342 -8.76 13.08 -23.31
CA LYS A 342 -9.11 11.69 -23.00
C LYS A 342 -7.90 10.77 -22.96
N ASP A 343 -6.81 11.25 -23.55
CA ASP A 343 -5.52 10.60 -23.74
C ASP A 343 -4.45 11.63 -23.33
N PRO A 344 -3.84 11.47 -22.14
CA PRO A 344 -2.78 12.33 -21.63
C PRO A 344 -1.50 12.31 -22.48
N ASP A 345 -1.21 11.25 -23.23
CA ASP A 345 -0.13 11.25 -24.21
C ASP A 345 -0.62 11.71 -25.58
N LEU A 346 -0.56 13.03 -25.78
CA LEU A 346 -0.92 13.67 -27.05
C LEU A 346 -0.12 13.18 -28.29
N SER A 347 0.88 12.31 -28.11
CA SER A 347 1.68 11.72 -29.18
C SER A 347 1.32 10.28 -29.56
N ALA A 348 0.50 9.57 -28.76
CA ALA A 348 0.33 8.12 -28.89
C ALA A 348 -1.15 7.69 -28.89
N ASP A 349 -1.65 7.29 -30.06
CA ASP A 349 -2.92 6.58 -30.29
C ASP A 349 -4.26 7.26 -29.84
N PRO A 350 -5.05 7.83 -30.77
CA PRO A 350 -6.35 8.40 -30.45
C PRO A 350 -7.44 7.39 -30.04
N SER A 351 -7.13 6.10 -29.86
CA SER A 351 -8.13 5.04 -29.64
C SER A 351 -8.56 4.88 -28.18
N SER A 352 -7.74 5.28 -27.21
CA SER A 352 -8.03 5.12 -25.79
C SER A 352 -8.74 6.33 -25.16
N GLY A 353 -9.35 6.07 -24.01
CA GLY A 353 -10.16 6.95 -23.18
C GLY A 353 -10.73 6.16 -22.01
N LYS A 354 -10.00 5.15 -21.55
CA LYS A 354 -10.48 4.16 -20.57
C LYS A 354 -9.92 4.53 -19.20
N TRP A 355 -10.56 5.41 -18.45
CA TRP A 355 -9.97 5.94 -17.22
C TRP A 355 -10.42 5.21 -15.96
N ASN A 356 -9.51 5.14 -14.98
CA ASN A 356 -9.84 4.75 -13.61
C ASN A 356 -9.37 5.81 -12.63
N LEU A 357 -10.30 6.43 -11.88
CA LEU A 357 -9.98 7.49 -10.93
C LEU A 357 -10.34 7.11 -9.49
N TYR A 358 -9.45 7.39 -8.55
CA TYR A 358 -9.57 7.10 -7.13
C TYR A 358 -9.68 8.39 -6.32
N LEU A 359 -10.57 8.38 -5.33
CA LEU A 359 -10.75 9.46 -4.37
C LEU A 359 -10.08 9.11 -3.03
N ASP A 360 -9.44 10.09 -2.41
CA ASP A 360 -9.17 10.17 -0.97
C ASP A 360 -9.70 11.48 -0.40
N VAL A 361 -10.54 11.39 0.64
CA VAL A 361 -10.88 12.53 1.48
C VAL A 361 -10.62 12.18 2.94
N ASN A 362 -9.49 12.65 3.49
CA ASN A 362 -9.12 12.41 4.89
C ASN A 362 -9.19 10.90 5.29
N GLY A 363 -8.80 10.01 4.39
CA GLY A 363 -8.84 8.56 4.57
C GLY A 363 -10.17 7.89 4.18
N PHE A 364 -11.20 8.65 3.79
CA PHE A 364 -12.33 8.09 3.05
C PHE A 364 -11.88 7.84 1.61
N ARG A 365 -11.90 6.58 1.18
CA ARG A 365 -11.42 6.16 -0.13
C ARG A 365 -12.55 5.55 -0.95
N ALA A 366 -12.58 5.85 -2.25
CA ALA A 366 -13.55 5.29 -3.20
C ALA A 366 -12.97 5.27 -4.61
N LEU A 367 -13.45 4.37 -5.46
CA LEU A 367 -13.21 4.40 -6.90
C LEU A 367 -14.35 5.22 -7.54
N PHE A 368 -14.03 6.28 -8.28
CA PHE A 368 -15.03 7.09 -8.98
C PHE A 368 -15.81 6.28 -10.01
N ASN A 369 -15.19 5.28 -10.64
CA ASN A 369 -15.86 4.40 -11.59
C ASN A 369 -17.06 3.66 -11.00
N ASP A 370 -17.11 3.46 -9.67
CA ASP A 370 -18.29 2.91 -8.99
C ASP A 370 -19.50 3.87 -9.05
N TRP A 371 -19.25 5.18 -9.20
CA TRP A 371 -20.28 6.23 -9.25
C TRP A 371 -20.52 6.72 -10.68
N ILE A 372 -19.48 6.69 -11.52
CA ILE A 372 -19.49 7.13 -12.91
C ILE A 372 -18.83 6.07 -13.81
N PRO A 373 -19.52 4.95 -14.11
CA PRO A 373 -18.99 3.87 -14.93
C PRO A 373 -18.54 4.32 -16.34
N THR A 374 -19.07 5.45 -16.83
CA THR A 374 -18.71 6.04 -18.13
C THR A 374 -17.26 6.53 -18.18
N LEU A 375 -16.53 6.61 -17.06
CA LEU A 375 -15.09 6.86 -17.10
C LEU A 375 -14.32 5.80 -17.88
N GLY A 376 -14.85 4.58 -18.03
CA GLY A 376 -14.22 3.54 -18.84
C GLY A 376 -14.29 3.77 -20.36
N ALA A 377 -14.89 4.86 -20.83
CA ALA A 377 -14.95 5.23 -22.25
C ALA A 377 -15.27 6.73 -22.40
N VAL A 378 -14.25 7.59 -22.22
CA VAL A 378 -14.38 9.04 -22.25
C VAL A 378 -13.98 9.66 -23.59
N SER A 379 -14.28 10.95 -23.75
CA SER A 379 -13.92 11.73 -24.92
C SER A 379 -13.52 13.16 -24.54
N ASP A 380 -12.74 13.82 -25.39
CA ASP A 380 -12.34 15.21 -25.18
C ASP A 380 -13.54 16.13 -25.03
N GLY A 381 -13.45 17.06 -24.08
CA GLY A 381 -14.53 17.98 -23.73
C GLY A 381 -15.74 17.33 -23.04
N GLN A 382 -15.75 16.01 -22.84
CA GLN A 382 -16.87 15.33 -22.21
C GLN A 382 -17.02 15.76 -20.76
N ARG A 383 -18.20 16.32 -20.43
CA ARG A 383 -18.56 16.65 -19.06
C ARG A 383 -19.47 15.56 -18.48
N ILE A 384 -18.96 14.84 -17.49
CA ILE A 384 -19.65 13.73 -16.84
C ILE A 384 -20.20 14.20 -15.49
N PRO A 385 -21.52 14.15 -15.25
CA PRO A 385 -22.09 14.44 -13.95
C PRO A 385 -21.76 13.32 -12.96
N ILE A 386 -21.27 13.68 -11.77
CA ILE A 386 -20.99 12.74 -10.67
C ILE A 386 -22.18 12.70 -9.71
N ASN A 387 -22.66 13.88 -9.28
CA ASN A 387 -23.78 14.06 -8.35
C ASN A 387 -23.74 13.20 -7.08
N HIS A 388 -22.54 12.86 -6.59
CA HIS A 388 -22.36 12.03 -5.41
C HIS A 388 -21.96 12.88 -4.20
N THR A 389 -22.50 12.57 -3.02
CA THR A 389 -22.17 13.29 -1.78
C THR A 389 -21.55 12.37 -0.75
N VAL A 390 -20.34 12.69 -0.33
CA VAL A 390 -19.67 12.04 0.80
C VAL A 390 -19.82 12.89 2.05
N THR A 391 -19.93 12.25 3.21
CA THR A 391 -19.96 12.92 4.51
C THR A 391 -18.72 12.55 5.30
N ILE A 392 -18.01 13.56 5.80
CA ILE A 392 -16.87 13.38 6.70
C ILE A 392 -17.07 14.18 7.99
N ASN A 393 -16.43 13.73 9.08
CA ASN A 393 -16.36 14.47 10.33
C ASN A 393 -14.90 14.90 10.56
N VAL A 394 -14.64 16.20 10.52
CA VAL A 394 -13.28 16.73 10.64
C VAL A 394 -13.02 17.16 12.08
N PRO A 395 -12.05 16.55 12.80
CA PRO A 395 -11.77 16.94 14.17
C PRO A 395 -11.29 18.40 14.28
N PRO A 396 -11.51 19.06 15.42
CA PRO A 396 -11.03 20.42 15.65
C PRO A 396 -9.52 20.56 15.37
N GLY A 397 -9.15 21.60 14.60
CA GLY A 397 -7.75 21.90 14.27
C GLY A 397 -7.12 20.96 13.24
N ARG A 398 -7.91 20.13 12.55
CA ARG A 398 -7.44 19.29 11.44
C ARG A 398 -7.79 19.92 10.09
N SER A 399 -6.91 19.67 9.12
CA SER A 399 -7.10 20.02 7.72
C SER A 399 -8.08 19.08 7.03
N ILE A 400 -8.52 19.49 5.84
CA ILE A 400 -9.16 18.62 4.86
C ILE A 400 -8.16 18.46 3.71
N LYS A 401 -7.88 17.21 3.36
CA LYS A 401 -7.16 16.83 2.16
C LYS A 401 -8.15 16.11 1.23
N LEU A 402 -8.21 16.54 -0.01
CA LEU A 402 -8.90 15.87 -1.11
C LEU A 402 -7.86 15.54 -2.17
N LEU A 403 -7.75 14.26 -2.52
CA LEU A 403 -6.90 13.77 -3.59
C LEU A 403 -7.76 12.97 -4.56
N VAL A 404 -7.68 13.32 -5.85
CA VAL A 404 -8.14 12.48 -6.96
C VAL A 404 -6.93 12.20 -7.84
N GLN A 405 -6.78 10.95 -8.24
CA GLN A 405 -5.68 10.46 -9.08
C GLN A 405 -6.10 9.18 -9.77
N GLY A 406 -5.35 8.74 -10.76
CA GLY A 406 -5.72 7.52 -11.47
C GLY A 406 -4.74 7.17 -12.56
N ARG A 407 -5.29 6.56 -13.61
CA ARG A 407 -4.58 6.16 -14.82
C ARG A 407 -5.56 6.08 -15.98
N GLU A 408 -5.02 6.23 -17.18
CA GLU A 408 -5.62 5.65 -18.37
C GLU A 408 -5.39 4.14 -18.38
N CYS A 409 -6.30 3.36 -18.94
CA CYS A 409 -6.25 1.90 -19.00
C CYS A 409 -5.98 1.46 -20.43
N ASP A 410 -4.91 2.00 -20.98
CA ASP A 410 -4.35 1.86 -22.31
C ASP A 410 -3.22 0.81 -22.35
N ILE A 411 -2.92 0.10 -21.26
CA ILE A 411 -2.05 -1.08 -21.34
C ILE A 411 -2.79 -2.24 -22.04
N PRO A 412 -2.16 -2.91 -23.04
CA PRO A 412 -2.61 -4.17 -23.60
C PRO A 412 -3.03 -5.21 -22.54
N SER A 413 -4.28 -5.69 -22.59
CA SER A 413 -4.74 -6.71 -21.65
C SER A 413 -5.78 -7.65 -22.25
N GLY A 414 -5.76 -8.90 -21.79
CA GLY A 414 -6.58 -9.98 -22.33
C GLY A 414 -6.15 -10.46 -23.73
N LYS A 415 -4.92 -10.16 -24.16
CA LYS A 415 -4.37 -10.54 -25.47
C LYS A 415 -2.92 -11.00 -25.37
N VAL A 416 -2.41 -11.58 -26.46
CA VAL A 416 -1.00 -11.98 -26.58
C VAL A 416 -0.20 -10.84 -27.19
N VAL A 417 0.84 -10.40 -26.49
CA VAL A 417 1.81 -9.39 -26.92
C VAL A 417 3.19 -10.05 -26.90
N PHE A 418 3.91 -10.01 -28.03
CA PHE A 418 5.21 -10.68 -28.18
C PHE A 418 5.25 -12.18 -27.85
N GLY A 419 4.16 -12.88 -28.14
CA GLY A 419 4.04 -14.31 -27.81
C GLY A 419 3.73 -14.59 -26.34
N GLU A 420 3.61 -13.54 -25.51
CA GLU A 420 3.27 -13.64 -24.09
C GLU A 420 1.85 -13.14 -23.85
N PHE A 421 1.04 -13.89 -23.09
CA PHE A 421 -0.30 -13.45 -22.71
C PHE A 421 -0.24 -12.36 -21.64
N ALA A 422 -0.74 -11.16 -21.94
CA ALA A 422 -0.93 -10.07 -21.01
C ALA A 422 -2.30 -10.20 -20.33
N PRO A 423 -2.39 -10.55 -19.04
CA PRO A 423 -3.67 -10.70 -18.36
C PRO A 423 -4.28 -9.32 -18.05
N VAL A 424 -5.51 -9.33 -17.54
CA VAL A 424 -6.22 -8.11 -17.14
C VAL A 424 -5.80 -7.70 -15.74
N VAL A 425 -5.22 -6.51 -15.63
CA VAL A 425 -4.94 -5.88 -14.33
C VAL A 425 -6.13 -5.01 -13.94
N ARG A 426 -6.81 -5.37 -12.86
CA ARG A 426 -8.03 -4.66 -12.43
C ARG A 426 -7.71 -3.37 -11.67
N PRO A 427 -8.61 -2.36 -11.68
CA PRO A 427 -9.95 -2.37 -12.27
C PRO A 427 -9.99 -1.95 -13.75
N CYS A 428 -8.85 -1.93 -14.46
CA CYS A 428 -8.88 -1.67 -15.89
C CYS A 428 -9.70 -2.74 -16.63
N PRO A 429 -10.51 -2.33 -17.63
CA PRO A 429 -11.20 -3.28 -18.48
C PRO A 429 -10.20 -4.02 -19.37
N VAL A 430 -10.67 -5.06 -20.05
CA VAL A 430 -9.93 -5.68 -21.15
C VAL A 430 -9.61 -4.60 -22.20
N ASN A 431 -8.37 -4.56 -22.66
CA ASN A 431 -7.93 -3.65 -23.71
C ASN A 431 -7.23 -4.41 -24.84
N THR A 432 -8.01 -4.74 -25.87
CA THR A 432 -7.52 -5.44 -27.06
C THR A 432 -7.06 -4.49 -28.16
N ASP A 433 -7.42 -3.22 -28.09
CA ASP A 433 -7.43 -2.32 -29.24
C ASP A 433 -6.08 -1.60 -29.43
N GLU A 434 -5.25 -1.58 -28.39
CA GLU A 434 -3.94 -0.93 -28.37
C GLU A 434 -2.98 -1.57 -29.38
N PRO A 435 -2.56 -0.85 -30.42
CA PRO A 435 -1.61 -1.37 -31.40
C PRO A 435 -0.18 -1.39 -30.83
N THR A 436 0.05 -0.70 -29.71
CA THR A 436 1.39 -0.36 -29.22
C THR A 436 1.99 -1.42 -28.30
N ILE A 437 3.29 -1.25 -28.16
CA ILE A 437 4.18 -1.96 -27.25
C ILE A 437 4.18 -1.37 -25.85
N ASP A 438 3.45 -0.28 -25.63
CA ASP A 438 3.57 0.45 -24.39
C ASP A 438 2.97 -0.40 -23.26
N LEU A 439 3.79 -0.62 -22.24
CA LEU A 439 3.42 -1.37 -21.05
C LEU A 439 3.25 -0.43 -19.86
N ALA A 440 3.22 0.88 -20.13
CA ALA A 440 2.90 1.91 -19.16
C ALA A 440 1.53 2.51 -19.50
N ASN A 441 0.76 2.82 -18.47
CA ASN A 441 -0.51 3.51 -18.58
C ASN A 441 -0.30 5.02 -18.57
N ASP A 442 -1.04 5.79 -19.35
CA ASP A 442 -0.93 7.24 -19.25
C ASP A 442 -1.45 7.81 -17.92
N ASP A 443 -0.83 8.91 -17.48
CA ASP A 443 -1.20 9.59 -16.25
C ASP A 443 -2.17 10.75 -16.50
N PRO A 444 -3.45 10.67 -16.09
CA PRO A 444 -4.41 11.77 -16.20
C PRO A 444 -4.12 12.92 -15.21
N GLY A 445 -3.08 12.76 -14.39
CA GLY A 445 -2.63 13.70 -13.39
C GLY A 445 -3.45 13.62 -12.12
N ILE A 446 -3.18 14.58 -11.22
CA ILE A 446 -3.79 14.59 -9.90
C ILE A 446 -4.50 15.89 -9.57
N VAL A 447 -5.60 15.80 -8.83
CA VAL A 447 -6.19 16.93 -8.10
C VAL A 447 -5.86 16.75 -6.64
N LEU A 448 -5.04 17.64 -6.07
CA LEU A 448 -4.71 17.66 -4.64
C LEU A 448 -5.06 19.00 -4.00
N ASP A 449 -6.21 19.06 -3.35
CA ASP A 449 -6.65 20.23 -2.59
C ASP A 449 -6.46 20.04 -1.08
N VAL A 450 -5.87 21.06 -0.45
CA VAL A 450 -5.58 21.06 0.99
C VAL A 450 -6.14 22.32 1.62
N PHE A 451 -7.09 22.14 2.54
CA PHE A 451 -7.70 23.21 3.30
C PHE A 451 -7.24 23.15 4.75
N ASN A 452 -6.69 24.24 5.28
CA ASN A 452 -6.18 24.30 6.65
C ASN A 452 -7.26 24.18 7.74
N SER A 453 -8.54 24.29 7.38
CA SER A 453 -9.65 24.10 8.33
C SER A 453 -10.98 23.77 7.63
N PRO A 454 -11.98 23.24 8.36
CA PRO A 454 -13.35 23.05 7.84
C PRO A 454 -14.00 24.31 7.28
N ARG A 455 -13.69 25.49 7.85
CA ARG A 455 -14.23 26.76 7.37
C ARG A 455 -13.62 27.15 6.03
N ALA A 456 -12.31 26.95 5.87
CA ALA A 456 -11.60 27.26 4.63
C ALA A 456 -12.04 26.37 3.45
N ALA A 457 -12.54 25.16 3.75
CA ALA A 457 -13.05 24.27 2.72
C ALA A 457 -14.46 24.62 2.22
N LEU A 458 -15.23 25.48 2.90
CA LEU A 458 -16.63 25.74 2.50
C LEU A 458 -16.69 26.53 1.19
N GLY A 459 -17.58 26.13 0.29
CA GLY A 459 -17.79 26.83 -0.99
C GLY A 459 -17.84 25.90 -2.19
N ASN A 460 -17.99 26.49 -3.36
CA ASN A 460 -17.83 25.79 -4.64
C ASN A 460 -16.34 25.81 -5.02
N HIS A 461 -15.85 24.70 -5.55
CA HIS A 461 -14.47 24.53 -5.96
C HIS A 461 -14.43 23.95 -7.36
N THR A 462 -13.43 24.39 -8.11
CA THR A 462 -13.05 23.86 -9.41
C THR A 462 -11.55 23.63 -9.35
N ALA A 463 -11.13 22.39 -9.58
CA ALA A 463 -9.74 22.00 -9.53
C ALA A 463 -9.32 21.34 -10.84
N PHE A 464 -8.12 21.67 -11.30
CA PHE A 464 -7.51 21.13 -12.51
C PHE A 464 -6.50 20.05 -12.11
N SER A 465 -6.42 18.98 -12.89
CA SER A 465 -5.35 18.00 -12.72
C SER A 465 -3.98 18.63 -12.98
N VAL A 466 -2.97 18.16 -12.25
CA VAL A 466 -1.58 18.60 -12.41
C VAL A 466 -0.66 17.38 -12.44
N ALA A 467 0.40 17.48 -13.25
CA ALA A 467 1.50 16.52 -13.32
C ALA A 467 2.53 16.69 -12.19
N THR A 468 2.54 17.85 -11.52
CA THR A 468 3.49 18.14 -10.44
C THR A 468 2.81 18.91 -9.33
N THR A 469 3.08 18.52 -8.08
CA THR A 469 2.56 19.22 -6.91
C THR A 469 3.56 19.25 -5.76
N ASN A 470 3.59 20.34 -5.02
CA ASN A 470 4.32 20.46 -3.74
C ASN A 470 3.40 20.33 -2.52
N ARG A 471 2.15 19.90 -2.73
CA ARG A 471 1.11 19.89 -1.70
C ARG A 471 1.15 18.63 -0.83
N PHE A 472 2.00 17.66 -1.14
CA PHE A 472 2.27 16.51 -0.27
C PHE A 472 3.09 16.95 0.95
N PRO A 473 2.54 16.87 2.18
CA PRO A 473 3.21 17.43 3.35
C PRO A 473 4.56 16.78 3.65
N GLY A 474 5.64 17.57 3.55
CA GLY A 474 7.00 17.13 3.89
C GLY A 474 7.65 16.24 2.83
N SER A 475 7.13 16.22 1.60
CA SER A 475 7.72 15.44 0.50
C SER A 475 8.51 16.30 -0.49
N GLY A 476 8.33 17.63 -0.47
CA GLY A 476 8.84 18.50 -1.55
C GLY A 476 7.91 18.47 -2.78
N PRO A 477 8.35 19.03 -3.92
CA PRO A 477 7.70 18.80 -5.20
C PRO A 477 7.72 17.30 -5.53
N ILE A 478 6.57 16.77 -5.90
CA ILE A 478 6.40 15.44 -6.48
C ILE A 478 5.98 15.65 -7.91
N THR A 479 6.79 15.12 -8.82
CA THR A 479 6.51 15.04 -10.24
C THR A 479 6.18 13.61 -10.56
N PHE A 480 5.19 13.48 -11.42
CA PHE A 480 4.53 12.24 -11.77
C PHE A 480 4.73 12.06 -13.27
N LYS A 481 5.13 10.85 -13.68
CA LYS A 481 5.66 10.53 -15.01
C LYS A 481 6.77 11.50 -15.42
N ASP A 482 6.76 11.91 -16.68
CA ASP A 482 7.68 12.89 -17.24
C ASP A 482 7.41 14.34 -16.79
N GLY A 483 6.38 14.55 -15.96
CA GLY A 483 5.93 15.85 -15.50
C GLY A 483 5.17 16.67 -16.54
N LYS A 484 4.86 16.10 -17.70
CA LYS A 484 4.05 16.71 -18.76
C LYS A 484 2.67 16.08 -18.83
N GLN A 485 2.60 14.74 -18.85
CA GLN A 485 1.32 14.02 -18.81
C GLN A 485 0.54 14.38 -17.53
N GLY A 486 -0.77 14.55 -17.62
CA GLY A 486 -1.64 14.80 -16.48
C GLY A 486 -1.90 16.26 -16.16
N ALA A 487 -1.22 17.20 -16.84
CA ALA A 487 -1.35 18.62 -16.58
C ALA A 487 -2.57 19.22 -17.32
N GLY A 488 -3.71 19.27 -16.63
CA GLY A 488 -4.94 19.89 -17.14
C GLY A 488 -5.84 18.94 -17.92
N ASP A 489 -5.57 17.64 -17.90
CA ASP A 489 -6.36 16.63 -18.61
C ASP A 489 -7.77 16.43 -18.07
N TYR A 490 -8.03 16.83 -16.82
CA TYR A 490 -9.39 16.93 -16.33
C TYR A 490 -9.63 18.07 -15.35
N VAL A 491 -10.90 18.46 -15.25
CA VAL A 491 -11.40 19.47 -14.32
C VAL A 491 -12.46 18.87 -13.41
N LEU A 492 -12.19 18.86 -12.11
CA LEU A 492 -13.12 18.40 -11.08
C LEU A 492 -13.89 19.58 -10.48
N SER A 493 -15.22 19.53 -10.54
CA SER A 493 -16.10 20.48 -9.85
C SER A 493 -16.75 19.83 -8.63
N TYR A 494 -16.63 20.46 -7.46
CA TYR A 494 -17.25 19.98 -6.23
C TYR A 494 -17.67 21.12 -5.30
N ASN A 495 -18.52 20.82 -4.33
CA ASN A 495 -19.00 21.79 -3.35
C ASN A 495 -18.92 21.21 -1.94
N VAL A 496 -18.45 22.02 -0.98
CA VAL A 496 -18.39 21.63 0.42
C VAL A 496 -19.36 22.48 1.23
N ARG A 497 -20.21 21.81 2.00
CA ARG A 497 -21.18 22.43 2.91
C ARG A 497 -21.03 21.86 4.31
N ARG A 498 -21.56 22.59 5.30
CA ARG A 498 -21.81 22.02 6.62
C ARG A 498 -22.90 20.96 6.52
N GLY A 499 -22.69 19.86 7.23
CA GLY A 499 -23.50 18.64 7.13
C GLY A 499 -24.53 18.44 8.21
#